data_AF-A0A7X6WEN9-F1
#
_entry.id   AF-A0A7X6WEN9-F1
#
_cell.length_a   1.000
_cell.length_b   1.000
_cell.length_c   1.000
_cell.angle_alpha   90.00
_cell.angle_beta   90.00
_cell.angle_gamma   90.00
#
_symmetry.space_group_name_H-M   'P 1'
#
loop_
_entity.id
_entity.type
_entity.pdbx_description
1 polymer ?
#
loop_
_entity_poly.entity_id
_entity_poly.type
_entity_poly.pdbx_seq_one_letter_code
_entity_poly.pdbx_strand_id
1 'polypeptide(L)'
;MKRFLSRAILIVASILIGIYFIGSLYYKDRFPRNVFVNEVNIGGKNLIQADKEIEKSDLWNKITIKSNIEDFLVIEADDIEYSYVNTPELPKIYIKEKGENWLLAFFNQSSYNTDIVYDYDKDKIKKMIDTIEEFDQRLMDASIIYSSDTDSFVIKPHSYEIKIEKEQLFDLIVQAIDKRDSEVNIDKYIEQADIFQDDKALIAAKDKANDYLNMQIRYDFGDRKELIERSVLKDFITFEGTEIVIDPEKVKIYVRELALKYDTFGKNRRFKTSKGQIITTNGGSYGWLIHRGQTVDALIEHIQVGENATIEPIYSYKALIRDSNDIGNSYVEIDLKEQMVYVYINGQLKVSTQTVTGNVSKGNATPTGVYPINYKERNAILTGEDYASPVNYWMPFNKDIGLHDADWRDSFGENIFETDGSNGCVNLPPNNAKNIFDLVYPGMPVIVH
;
A
#
# COMPACT_ATOMS: atom_id res chain seq x y z
N MET A 1 48.01 -34.86 -98.25
CA MET A 1 47.73 -33.96 -97.10
C MET A 1 46.57 -32.98 -97.33
N LYS A 2 46.58 -32.12 -98.37
CA LYS A 2 45.53 -31.09 -98.57
C LYS A 2 44.07 -31.59 -98.63
N ARG A 3 43.80 -32.75 -99.25
CA ARG A 3 42.44 -33.35 -99.34
C ARG A 3 41.91 -33.98 -98.04
N PHE A 4 42.80 -34.42 -97.16
CA PHE A 4 42.44 -34.95 -95.84
C PHE A 4 42.13 -33.79 -94.87
N LEU A 5 42.94 -32.73 -94.93
CA LEU A 5 42.73 -31.51 -94.17
C LEU A 5 41.41 -30.81 -94.55
N SER A 6 41.06 -30.75 -95.84
CA SER A 6 39.80 -30.16 -96.29
C SER A 6 38.56 -30.97 -95.86
N ARG A 7 38.63 -32.31 -95.84
CA ARG A 7 37.56 -33.18 -95.34
C ARG A 7 37.40 -33.08 -93.83
N ALA A 8 38.50 -33.01 -93.07
CA ALA A 8 38.46 -32.78 -91.62
C ALA A 8 37.86 -31.41 -91.27
N ILE A 9 38.23 -30.34 -92.00
CA ILE A 9 37.64 -29.01 -91.82
C ILE A 9 36.15 -29.00 -92.13
N LEU A 10 35.70 -29.68 -93.19
CA LEU A 10 34.28 -29.83 -93.52
C LEU A 10 33.51 -30.58 -92.43
N ILE A 11 34.06 -31.67 -91.90
CA ILE A 11 33.44 -32.43 -90.81
C ILE A 11 33.32 -31.58 -89.55
N VAL A 12 34.39 -30.85 -89.17
CA VAL A 12 34.38 -29.95 -88.01
C VAL A 12 33.39 -28.79 -88.22
N ALA A 13 33.36 -28.18 -89.40
CA ALA A 13 32.39 -27.14 -89.72
C ALA A 13 30.95 -27.66 -89.65
N SER A 14 30.67 -28.86 -90.17
CA SER A 14 29.35 -29.50 -90.05
C SER A 14 28.96 -29.81 -88.61
N ILE A 15 29.92 -30.23 -87.77
CA ILE A 15 29.69 -30.45 -86.33
C ILE A 15 29.41 -29.13 -85.62
N LEU A 16 30.19 -28.08 -85.88
CA LEU A 16 29.98 -26.75 -85.29
C LEU A 16 28.65 -26.13 -85.72
N ILE A 17 28.25 -26.31 -86.98
CA ILE A 17 26.92 -25.93 -87.47
C ILE A 17 25.85 -26.75 -86.76
N GLY A 18 26.04 -28.06 -86.60
CA GLY A 18 25.13 -28.94 -85.86
C GLY A 18 24.95 -28.51 -84.40
N ILE A 19 26.04 -28.22 -83.70
CA ILE A 19 26.04 -27.70 -82.32
C ILE A 19 25.36 -26.32 -82.28
N TYR A 20 25.66 -25.46 -83.26
CA TYR A 20 25.02 -24.16 -83.38
C TYR A 20 23.50 -24.30 -83.49
N PHE A 21 23.02 -25.18 -84.38
CA PHE A 21 21.60 -25.45 -84.56
C PHE A 21 20.95 -26.10 -83.33
N ILE A 22 21.60 -27.09 -82.71
CA ILE A 22 21.10 -27.75 -81.49
C ILE A 22 20.97 -26.73 -80.35
N GLY A 23 21.98 -25.90 -80.12
CA GLY A 23 21.92 -24.86 -79.09
C GLY A 23 20.91 -23.77 -79.43
N SER A 24 20.82 -23.36 -80.70
CA SER A 24 19.80 -22.39 -81.15
C SER A 24 18.37 -22.93 -80.97
N LEU A 25 18.15 -24.23 -81.18
CA LEU A 25 16.87 -24.88 -80.92
C LEU A 25 16.60 -25.05 -79.42
N TYR A 26 17.62 -25.37 -78.63
CA TYR A 26 17.51 -25.53 -77.18
C TYR A 26 17.17 -24.19 -76.49
N TYR A 27 17.88 -23.12 -76.84
CA TYR A 27 17.69 -21.77 -76.29
C TYR A 27 16.57 -20.97 -76.96
N LYS A 28 15.89 -21.55 -77.97
CA LYS A 28 14.77 -20.90 -78.66
C LYS A 28 13.68 -20.40 -77.68
N ASP A 29 13.42 -21.18 -76.65
CA ASP A 29 12.38 -20.90 -75.64
C ASP A 29 12.94 -20.95 -74.21
N ARG A 30 14.23 -20.67 -74.03
CA ARG A 30 14.93 -20.72 -72.73
C ARG A 30 15.87 -19.52 -72.59
N PHE A 31 16.06 -19.06 -71.35
CA PHE A 31 17.12 -18.11 -71.04
C PHE A 31 18.48 -18.67 -71.47
N PRO A 32 19.37 -17.84 -72.05
CA PRO A 32 20.77 -18.19 -72.24
C PRO A 32 21.42 -18.68 -70.95
N ARG A 33 22.55 -19.37 -71.06
CA ARG A 33 23.31 -19.78 -69.88
C ARG A 33 23.76 -18.55 -69.07
N ASN A 34 23.99 -18.70 -67.77
CA ASN A 34 24.54 -17.64 -66.90
C ASN A 34 23.68 -16.36 -66.81
N VAL A 35 22.35 -16.50 -66.87
CA VAL A 35 21.42 -15.41 -66.52
C VAL A 35 20.96 -15.60 -65.08
N PHE A 36 21.11 -14.54 -64.28
CA PHE A 36 20.74 -14.53 -62.87
C PHE A 36 19.69 -13.44 -62.59
N VAL A 37 18.70 -13.77 -61.78
CA VAL A 37 17.70 -12.83 -61.25
C VAL A 37 17.71 -12.98 -59.74
N ASN A 38 17.95 -11.90 -58.99
CA ASN A 38 18.05 -11.92 -57.53
C ASN A 38 19.03 -13.01 -57.03
N GLU A 39 20.18 -13.13 -57.68
CA GLU A 39 21.22 -14.15 -57.42
C GLU A 39 20.83 -15.61 -57.76
N VAL A 40 19.60 -15.85 -58.22
CA VAL A 40 19.09 -17.15 -58.65
C VAL A 40 19.48 -17.42 -60.09
N ASN A 41 20.15 -18.54 -60.36
CA ASN A 41 20.49 -18.94 -61.72
C ASN A 41 19.27 -19.49 -62.47
N ILE A 42 18.80 -18.72 -63.46
CA ILE A 42 17.68 -19.10 -64.32
C ILE A 42 18.12 -19.57 -65.72
N GLY A 43 19.42 -19.65 -65.96
CA GLY A 43 19.97 -20.03 -67.26
C GLY A 43 19.55 -21.43 -67.71
N GLY A 44 19.18 -21.57 -68.99
CA GLY A 44 18.68 -22.82 -69.56
C GLY A 44 17.26 -23.21 -69.11
N LYS A 45 16.56 -22.37 -68.35
CA LYS A 45 15.14 -22.54 -67.99
C LYS A 45 14.27 -21.74 -68.95
N ASN A 46 13.06 -22.22 -69.22
CA ASN A 46 12.04 -21.37 -69.86
C ASN A 46 11.42 -20.41 -68.83
N LEU A 47 10.57 -19.48 -69.27
CA LEU A 47 9.98 -18.46 -68.40
C LEU A 47 9.28 -19.06 -67.15
N ILE A 48 8.47 -20.12 -67.33
CA ILE A 48 7.75 -20.79 -66.24
C ILE A 48 8.72 -21.49 -65.28
N GLN A 49 9.74 -22.16 -65.82
CA GLN A 49 10.75 -22.85 -65.02
C GLN A 49 11.65 -21.88 -64.25
N ALA A 50 11.95 -20.71 -64.83
CA ALA A 50 12.71 -19.65 -64.18
C ALA A 50 11.93 -19.04 -63.02
N ASP A 51 10.66 -18.70 -63.26
CA ASP A 51 9.74 -18.16 -62.25
C ASP A 51 9.59 -19.11 -61.06
N LYS A 52 9.38 -20.41 -61.33
CA LYS A 52 9.37 -21.47 -60.30
C LYS A 52 10.69 -21.69 -59.57
N GLU A 53 11.82 -21.30 -60.17
CA GLU A 53 13.11 -21.38 -59.48
C GLU A 53 13.27 -20.22 -58.51
N ILE A 54 12.87 -19.02 -58.93
CA ILE A 54 12.87 -17.81 -58.11
C ILE A 54 11.93 -17.98 -56.90
N GLU A 55 10.73 -18.53 -57.13
CA GLU A 55 9.76 -18.89 -56.09
C GLU A 55 10.39 -19.74 -54.96
N LYS A 56 11.27 -20.68 -55.30
CA LYS A 56 11.87 -21.61 -54.31
C LYS A 56 13.00 -20.99 -53.49
N SER A 57 13.65 -19.96 -54.01
CA SER A 57 14.88 -19.40 -53.44
C SER A 57 14.66 -18.21 -52.51
N ASP A 58 13.50 -17.55 -52.58
CA ASP A 58 13.24 -16.28 -51.91
C ASP A 58 11.98 -16.35 -51.02
N LEU A 59 11.89 -17.40 -50.19
CA LEU A 59 10.81 -17.57 -49.23
C LEU A 59 11.20 -16.93 -47.91
N TRP A 60 10.58 -15.78 -47.61
CA TRP A 60 10.55 -15.27 -46.25
C TRP A 60 9.89 -16.31 -45.32
N ASN A 61 10.45 -16.48 -44.12
CA ASN A 61 10.05 -17.57 -43.23
C ASN A 61 9.18 -17.09 -42.07
N LYS A 62 9.63 -16.06 -41.34
CA LYS A 62 8.92 -15.53 -40.18
C LYS A 62 9.39 -14.12 -39.80
N ILE A 63 8.58 -13.45 -38.99
CA ILE A 63 8.94 -12.24 -38.26
C ILE A 63 8.59 -12.36 -36.78
N THR A 64 9.49 -11.84 -35.95
CA THR A 64 9.29 -11.78 -34.50
C THR A 64 9.11 -10.32 -34.07
N ILE A 65 7.98 -10.04 -33.42
CA ILE A 65 7.69 -8.76 -32.78
C ILE A 65 8.18 -8.86 -31.35
N LYS A 66 9.17 -8.04 -30.97
CA LYS A 66 9.85 -8.17 -29.68
C LYS A 66 10.28 -6.85 -29.06
N SER A 67 10.67 -6.96 -27.81
CA SER A 67 11.39 -5.95 -27.05
C SER A 67 12.57 -6.55 -26.29
N ASN A 68 13.24 -5.74 -25.48
CA ASN A 68 14.23 -6.16 -24.50
C ASN A 68 13.61 -6.88 -23.30
N ILE A 69 12.28 -6.85 -23.15
CA ILE A 69 11.56 -7.53 -22.07
C ILE A 69 11.20 -8.95 -22.51
N GLU A 70 10.52 -9.07 -23.66
CA GLU A 70 10.06 -10.35 -24.20
C GLU A 70 9.70 -10.27 -25.70
N ASP A 71 9.44 -11.44 -26.27
CA ASP A 71 8.87 -11.63 -27.60
C ASP A 71 7.34 -11.64 -27.49
N PHE A 72 6.65 -10.69 -28.12
CA PHE A 72 5.19 -10.54 -28.03
C PHE A 72 4.44 -11.41 -29.02
N LEU A 73 4.98 -11.56 -30.22
CA LEU A 73 4.32 -12.28 -31.30
C LEU A 73 5.34 -12.82 -32.28
N VAL A 74 5.12 -14.05 -32.74
CA VAL A 74 5.83 -14.63 -33.88
C VAL A 74 4.81 -14.90 -34.97
N ILE A 75 5.08 -14.41 -36.17
CA ILE A 75 4.24 -14.65 -37.35
C ILE A 75 5.08 -15.46 -38.34
N GLU A 76 4.69 -16.70 -38.57
CA GLU A 76 5.30 -17.56 -39.58
C GLU A 76 4.62 -17.36 -40.95
N ALA A 77 5.33 -17.67 -42.04
CA ALA A 77 4.81 -17.56 -43.41
C ALA A 77 3.49 -18.32 -43.60
N ASP A 78 3.39 -19.50 -43.01
CA ASP A 78 2.19 -20.34 -43.09
C ASP A 78 0.99 -19.73 -42.34
N ASP A 79 1.23 -18.97 -41.26
CA ASP A 79 0.16 -18.35 -40.45
C ASP A 79 -0.64 -17.33 -41.27
N ILE A 80 0.02 -16.62 -42.17
CA ILE A 80 -0.55 -15.54 -42.97
C ILE A 80 -0.76 -15.93 -44.44
N GLU A 81 -0.66 -17.22 -44.79
CA GLU A 81 -0.75 -17.70 -46.17
C GLU A 81 0.22 -16.94 -47.11
N TYR A 82 1.44 -16.67 -46.63
CA TYR A 82 2.46 -15.97 -47.40
C TYR A 82 2.83 -16.80 -48.63
N SER A 83 2.60 -16.22 -49.81
CA SER A 83 2.78 -16.92 -51.07
C SER A 83 3.41 -16.03 -52.13
N TYR A 84 4.25 -16.66 -52.95
CA TYR A 84 4.81 -16.05 -54.14
C TYR A 84 3.72 -15.82 -55.18
N VAL A 85 3.62 -14.60 -55.71
CA VAL A 85 2.69 -14.26 -56.79
C VAL A 85 3.40 -14.32 -58.14
N ASN A 86 4.41 -13.47 -58.33
CA ASN A 86 5.21 -13.42 -59.56
C ASN A 86 6.45 -12.54 -59.43
N THR A 87 7.29 -12.58 -60.46
CA THR A 87 8.37 -11.62 -60.72
C THR A 87 7.99 -10.74 -61.93
N PRO A 88 7.41 -9.53 -61.73
CA PRO A 88 6.79 -8.76 -62.81
C PRO A 88 7.71 -8.39 -63.98
N GLU A 89 9.02 -8.23 -63.72
CA GLU A 89 9.98 -7.87 -64.76
C GLU A 89 10.59 -9.07 -65.48
N LEU A 90 10.39 -10.29 -64.97
CA LEU A 90 10.94 -11.52 -65.55
C LEU A 90 10.55 -11.70 -67.04
N PRO A 91 9.31 -11.40 -67.49
CA PRO A 91 8.97 -11.44 -68.91
C PRO A 91 9.75 -10.42 -69.76
N LYS A 92 10.04 -9.23 -69.21
CA LYS A 92 10.85 -8.21 -69.91
C LYS A 92 12.31 -8.65 -70.02
N ILE A 93 12.85 -9.23 -68.95
CA ILE A 93 14.20 -9.81 -68.92
C ILE A 93 14.28 -10.95 -69.96
N TYR A 94 13.28 -11.82 -70.03
CA TYR A 94 13.21 -12.91 -71.00
C TYR A 94 13.26 -12.43 -72.45
N ILE A 95 12.49 -11.40 -72.79
CA ILE A 95 12.48 -10.83 -74.15
C ILE A 95 13.85 -10.23 -74.49
N LYS A 96 14.47 -9.52 -73.54
CA LYS A 96 15.79 -8.89 -73.72
C LYS A 96 16.88 -9.94 -73.98
N GLU A 97 16.94 -10.98 -73.16
CA GLU A 97 17.94 -12.05 -73.27
C GLU A 97 17.71 -12.97 -74.48
N LYS A 98 16.46 -13.14 -74.94
CA LYS A 98 16.11 -13.94 -76.14
C LYS A 98 16.74 -13.39 -77.43
N GLY A 99 17.09 -12.11 -77.46
CA GLY A 99 17.75 -11.45 -78.60
C GLY A 99 19.27 -11.65 -78.65
N GLU A 100 19.89 -12.20 -77.61
CA GLU A 100 21.35 -12.36 -77.52
C GLU A 100 21.83 -13.69 -78.12
N ASN A 101 23.05 -13.69 -78.67
CA ASN A 101 23.64 -14.91 -79.22
C ASN A 101 24.04 -15.86 -78.07
N TRP A 102 23.33 -16.98 -77.93
CA TRP A 102 23.51 -17.94 -76.84
C TRP A 102 24.95 -18.45 -76.67
N LEU A 103 25.77 -18.40 -77.72
CA LEU A 103 27.20 -18.75 -77.64
C LEU A 103 28.01 -17.75 -76.79
N LEU A 104 27.65 -16.46 -76.79
CA LEU A 104 28.32 -15.43 -75.99
C LEU A 104 28.03 -15.60 -74.49
N ALA A 105 26.87 -16.16 -74.15
CA ALA A 105 26.46 -16.43 -72.77
C ALA A 105 27.33 -17.50 -72.06
N PHE A 106 28.21 -18.21 -72.79
CA PHE A 106 29.23 -19.07 -72.18
C PHE A 106 30.41 -18.29 -71.59
N PHE A 107 30.62 -17.06 -72.05
CA PHE A 107 31.74 -16.21 -71.64
C PHE A 107 31.29 -14.98 -70.85
N ASN A 108 30.00 -14.61 -70.97
CA ASN A 108 29.40 -13.46 -70.30
C ASN A 108 28.29 -13.90 -69.34
N GLN A 109 28.11 -13.12 -68.27
CA GLN A 109 27.03 -13.28 -67.30
C GLN A 109 26.12 -12.05 -67.33
N SER A 110 24.81 -12.28 -67.29
CA SER A 110 23.79 -11.25 -67.11
C SER A 110 23.20 -11.39 -65.71
N SER A 111 23.07 -10.28 -64.99
CA SER A 111 22.48 -10.28 -63.64
C SER A 111 21.50 -9.13 -63.48
N TYR A 112 20.35 -9.44 -62.92
CA TYR A 112 19.24 -8.53 -62.72
C TYR A 112 18.81 -8.57 -61.26
N ASN A 113 18.52 -7.41 -60.70
CA ASN A 113 17.86 -7.29 -59.41
C ASN A 113 16.47 -6.70 -59.68
N THR A 114 15.43 -7.36 -59.21
CA THR A 114 14.05 -7.02 -59.53
C THR A 114 13.12 -7.34 -58.37
N ASP A 115 12.00 -6.63 -58.32
CA ASP A 115 11.00 -6.83 -57.29
C ASP A 115 10.27 -8.16 -57.49
N ILE A 116 10.05 -8.86 -56.39
CA ILE A 116 9.19 -10.03 -56.33
C ILE A 116 7.91 -9.63 -55.60
N VAL A 117 6.77 -10.00 -56.18
CA VAL A 117 5.46 -9.74 -55.58
C VAL A 117 5.04 -10.98 -54.80
N TYR A 118 4.65 -10.75 -53.56
CA TYR A 118 4.08 -11.74 -52.67
C TYR A 118 2.68 -11.30 -52.24
N ASP A 119 1.87 -12.26 -51.83
CA ASP A 119 0.56 -12.03 -51.25
C ASP A 119 0.49 -12.72 -49.89
N TYR A 120 -0.28 -12.13 -48.98
CA TYR A 120 -0.51 -12.64 -47.64
C TYR A 120 -1.76 -12.03 -47.02
N ASP A 121 -2.40 -12.77 -46.12
CA ASP A 121 -3.64 -12.39 -45.47
C ASP A 121 -3.38 -11.40 -44.32
N LYS A 122 -3.65 -10.12 -44.61
CA LYS A 122 -3.55 -9.02 -43.64
C LYS A 122 -4.57 -9.11 -42.50
N ASP A 123 -5.73 -9.73 -42.71
CA ASP A 123 -6.73 -9.89 -41.66
C ASP A 123 -6.28 -10.92 -40.62
N LYS A 124 -5.47 -11.91 -41.01
CA LYS A 124 -4.83 -12.83 -40.05
C LYS A 124 -3.80 -12.15 -39.18
N ILE A 125 -3.00 -11.23 -39.74
CA ILE A 125 -2.07 -10.40 -38.95
C ILE A 125 -2.85 -9.61 -37.89
N LYS A 126 -3.96 -8.96 -38.28
CA LYS A 126 -4.81 -8.22 -37.33
C LYS A 126 -5.33 -9.11 -36.20
N LYS A 127 -5.83 -10.30 -36.53
CA LYS A 127 -6.29 -11.27 -35.52
C LYS A 127 -5.18 -11.72 -34.57
N MET A 128 -3.95 -11.90 -35.05
CA MET A 128 -2.81 -12.27 -34.22
C MET A 128 -2.36 -11.11 -33.31
N ILE A 129 -2.40 -9.86 -33.79
CA ILE A 129 -2.16 -8.69 -32.93
C ILE A 129 -3.24 -8.60 -31.83
N ASP A 130 -4.47 -9.01 -32.14
CA ASP A 130 -5.55 -9.00 -31.16
C ASP A 130 -5.39 -10.01 -30.02
N THR A 131 -4.54 -11.03 -30.18
CA THR A 131 -4.26 -12.00 -29.11
C THR A 131 -3.18 -11.55 -28.12
N ILE A 132 -2.54 -10.39 -28.34
CA ILE A 132 -1.52 -9.84 -27.44
C ILE A 132 -2.23 -9.21 -26.23
N GLU A 133 -2.38 -9.97 -25.14
CA GLU A 133 -3.07 -9.56 -23.91
C GLU A 133 -2.35 -8.40 -23.19
N GLU A 134 -1.05 -8.25 -23.43
CA GLU A 134 -0.17 -7.23 -22.84
C GLU A 134 -0.59 -5.79 -23.22
N PHE A 135 -1.41 -5.61 -24.26
CA PHE A 135 -2.02 -4.31 -24.59
C PHE A 135 -3.04 -3.83 -23.55
N ASP A 136 -3.64 -4.73 -22.78
CA ASP A 136 -4.58 -4.39 -21.71
C ASP A 136 -3.86 -4.10 -20.38
N GLN A 137 -2.56 -4.40 -20.30
CA GLN A 137 -1.74 -4.14 -19.13
C GLN A 137 -1.54 -2.64 -18.91
N ARG A 138 -1.54 -2.23 -17.64
CA ARG A 138 -1.24 -0.86 -17.24
C ARG A 138 0.11 -0.78 -16.56
N LEU A 139 0.77 0.36 -16.73
CA LEU A 139 2.01 0.67 -16.04
C LEU A 139 1.77 0.68 -14.53
N MET A 140 2.53 -0.13 -13.80
CA MET A 140 2.52 -0.14 -12.34
C MET A 140 3.92 -0.44 -11.81
N ASP A 141 4.36 0.35 -10.84
CA ASP A 141 5.54 0.03 -10.05
C ASP A 141 5.32 -1.21 -9.18
N ALA A 142 6.41 -1.92 -8.89
CA ALA A 142 6.41 -2.91 -7.85
C ALA A 142 6.07 -2.25 -6.52
N SER A 143 5.21 -2.88 -5.73
CA SER A 143 4.68 -2.30 -4.50
C SER A 143 4.59 -3.35 -3.41
N ILE A 144 4.55 -2.92 -2.15
CA ILE A 144 4.40 -3.82 -1.01
C ILE A 144 2.91 -3.89 -0.63
N ILE A 145 2.39 -5.10 -0.51
CA ILE A 145 1.01 -5.37 -0.11
C ILE A 145 0.97 -6.35 1.06
N TYR A 146 -0.08 -6.29 1.89
CA TYR A 146 -0.32 -7.30 2.91
C TYR A 146 -1.01 -8.52 2.30
N SER A 147 -0.39 -9.69 2.39
CA SER A 147 -0.98 -10.96 1.96
C SER A 147 -1.62 -11.67 3.15
N SER A 148 -2.94 -11.87 3.08
CA SER A 148 -3.68 -12.63 4.09
C SER A 148 -3.30 -14.11 4.13
N ASP A 149 -2.82 -14.68 3.02
CA ASP A 149 -2.46 -16.10 2.93
C ASP A 149 -1.17 -16.41 3.70
N THR A 150 -0.22 -15.50 3.65
CA THR A 150 1.08 -15.61 4.35
C THR A 150 1.11 -14.84 5.66
N ASP A 151 0.04 -14.09 5.94
CA ASP A 151 -0.08 -13.15 7.07
C ASP A 151 1.12 -12.18 7.16
N SER A 152 1.61 -11.69 6.01
CA SER A 152 2.85 -10.92 5.91
C SER A 152 2.85 -9.91 4.76
N PHE A 153 3.77 -8.94 4.80
CA PHE A 153 4.01 -8.03 3.68
C PHE A 153 4.81 -8.72 2.58
N VAL A 154 4.30 -8.67 1.35
CA VAL A 154 4.90 -9.26 0.14
C VAL A 154 5.03 -8.23 -0.98
N ILE A 155 5.95 -8.45 -1.91
CA ILE A 155 6.08 -7.62 -3.10
C ILE A 155 5.07 -8.07 -4.14
N LYS A 156 4.24 -7.13 -4.58
CA LYS A 156 3.47 -7.21 -5.82
C LYS A 156 4.40 -6.79 -6.97
N PRO A 157 4.60 -7.65 -8.00
CA PRO A 157 5.43 -7.33 -9.15
C PRO A 157 5.01 -6.05 -9.89
N HIS A 158 5.99 -5.44 -10.55
CA HIS A 158 5.78 -4.33 -11.49
C HIS A 158 5.17 -4.83 -12.80
N SER A 159 4.61 -3.92 -13.59
CA SER A 159 4.10 -4.16 -14.95
C SER A 159 4.45 -2.99 -15.86
N TYR A 160 4.71 -3.28 -17.14
CA TYR A 160 4.96 -2.28 -18.18
C TYR A 160 3.67 -1.96 -18.97
N GLU A 161 3.70 -0.93 -19.81
CA GLU A 161 2.59 -0.58 -20.71
C GLU A 161 3.08 -0.43 -22.15
N ILE A 162 2.33 -1.00 -23.09
CA ILE A 162 2.55 -0.84 -24.53
C ILE A 162 1.80 0.42 -24.99
N LYS A 163 2.53 1.41 -25.53
CA LYS A 163 1.99 2.71 -25.98
C LYS A 163 1.74 2.81 -27.47
N ILE A 164 2.22 1.85 -28.25
CA ILE A 164 1.88 1.77 -29.67
C ILE A 164 0.44 1.28 -29.81
N GLU A 165 -0.35 1.89 -30.68
CA GLU A 165 -1.70 1.41 -30.99
C GLU A 165 -1.64 0.18 -31.90
N LYS A 166 -2.61 -0.74 -31.77
CA LYS A 166 -2.66 -1.98 -32.57
C LYS A 166 -2.59 -1.73 -34.08
N GLU A 167 -3.27 -0.70 -34.59
CA GLU A 167 -3.23 -0.36 -36.02
C GLU A 167 -1.84 0.16 -36.45
N GLN A 168 -1.15 0.90 -35.57
CA GLN A 168 0.22 1.34 -35.84
C GLN A 168 1.20 0.17 -35.80
N LEU A 169 1.01 -0.79 -34.90
CA LEU A 169 1.80 -2.02 -34.86
C LEU A 169 1.57 -2.86 -36.12
N PHE A 170 0.32 -2.97 -36.57
CA PHE A 170 -0.04 -3.62 -37.83
C PHE A 170 0.72 -3.01 -39.02
N ASP A 171 0.74 -1.68 -39.13
CA ASP A 171 1.48 -0.99 -40.19
C ASP A 171 2.98 -1.28 -40.15
N LEU A 172 3.58 -1.33 -38.96
CA LEU A 172 5.00 -1.68 -38.79
C LEU A 172 5.28 -3.12 -39.23
N ILE A 173 4.42 -4.06 -38.86
CA ILE A 173 4.56 -5.48 -39.24
C ILE A 173 4.44 -5.64 -40.75
N VAL A 174 3.44 -5.03 -41.38
CA VAL A 174 3.25 -5.06 -42.84
C VAL A 174 4.47 -4.49 -43.56
N GLN A 175 4.97 -3.33 -43.12
CA GLN A 175 6.17 -2.72 -43.71
C GLN A 175 7.42 -3.61 -43.56
N ALA A 176 7.55 -4.31 -42.43
CA ALA A 176 8.66 -5.19 -42.16
C ALA A 176 8.58 -6.48 -43.01
N ILE A 177 7.38 -7.07 -43.16
CA ILE A 177 7.13 -8.21 -44.06
C ILE A 177 7.43 -7.82 -45.51
N ASP A 178 6.97 -6.66 -45.97
CA ASP A 178 7.23 -6.16 -47.34
C ASP A 178 8.73 -5.95 -47.61
N LYS A 179 9.52 -5.63 -46.58
CA LYS A 179 10.98 -5.51 -46.65
C LYS A 179 11.73 -6.83 -46.40
N ARG A 180 11.00 -7.88 -46.02
CA ARG A 180 11.54 -9.18 -45.61
C ARG A 180 12.42 -9.11 -44.36
N ASP A 181 12.13 -8.17 -43.48
CA ASP A 181 12.73 -8.10 -42.15
C ASP A 181 12.28 -9.32 -41.34
N SER A 182 13.16 -9.79 -40.45
CA SER A 182 12.89 -10.93 -39.56
C SER A 182 12.46 -10.51 -38.15
N GLU A 183 12.50 -9.21 -37.86
CA GLU A 183 12.10 -8.68 -36.57
C GLU A 183 11.46 -7.28 -36.65
N VAL A 184 10.52 -7.02 -35.75
CA VAL A 184 10.05 -5.67 -35.41
C VAL A 184 10.39 -5.41 -33.95
N ASN A 185 11.29 -4.47 -33.69
CA ASN A 185 11.60 -4.03 -32.33
C ASN A 185 10.65 -2.89 -31.93
N ILE A 186 9.93 -3.07 -30.82
CA ILE A 186 8.98 -2.09 -30.27
C ILE A 186 9.42 -1.46 -28.95
N ASP A 187 10.70 -1.56 -28.57
CA ASP A 187 11.24 -1.05 -27.29
C ASP A 187 10.86 0.39 -26.99
N LYS A 188 10.94 1.25 -28.01
CA LYS A 188 10.63 2.69 -27.87
C LYS A 188 9.15 2.98 -27.56
N TYR A 189 8.29 1.98 -27.67
CA TYR A 189 6.86 2.07 -27.39
C TYR A 189 6.49 1.39 -26.07
N ILE A 190 7.46 0.87 -25.32
CA ILE A 190 7.22 0.26 -24.02
C ILE A 190 7.62 1.25 -22.94
N GLU A 191 6.64 1.62 -22.12
CA GLU A 191 6.88 2.37 -20.90
C GLU A 191 7.08 1.36 -19.75
N GLN A 192 8.21 1.48 -19.06
CA GLN A 192 8.58 0.59 -17.95
C GLN A 192 8.39 1.27 -16.61
N ALA A 193 8.23 0.46 -15.56
CA ALA A 193 8.17 0.90 -14.18
C ALA A 193 9.50 1.55 -13.74
N ASP A 194 9.42 2.43 -12.75
CA ASP A 194 10.59 3.01 -12.10
C ASP A 194 11.11 2.10 -10.98
N ILE A 195 10.22 1.36 -10.32
CA ILE A 195 10.55 0.44 -9.22
C ILE A 195 10.27 -1.00 -9.65
N PHE A 196 11.33 -1.80 -9.69
CA PHE A 196 11.28 -3.21 -10.02
C PHE A 196 11.12 -4.07 -8.77
N GLN A 197 10.68 -5.31 -8.95
CA GLN A 197 10.42 -6.24 -7.85
C GLN A 197 11.68 -6.69 -7.11
N ASP A 198 12.85 -6.56 -7.74
CA ASP A 198 14.17 -6.85 -7.19
C ASP A 198 14.89 -5.57 -6.70
N ASP A 199 14.19 -4.43 -6.64
CA ASP A 199 14.71 -3.21 -6.06
C ASP A 199 15.11 -3.42 -4.60
N LYS A 200 16.34 -3.04 -4.27
CA LYS A 200 16.93 -3.30 -2.95
C LYS A 200 16.23 -2.53 -1.84
N ALA A 201 15.78 -1.30 -2.12
CA ALA A 201 15.08 -0.50 -1.13
C ALA A 201 13.67 -1.07 -0.88
N LEU A 202 12.98 -1.52 -1.93
CA LEU A 202 11.69 -2.21 -1.82
C LEU A 202 11.78 -3.49 -0.98
N ILE A 203 12.80 -4.33 -1.24
CA ILE A 203 13.03 -5.56 -0.46
C ILE A 203 13.33 -5.22 1.01
N ALA A 204 14.21 -4.26 1.27
CA ALA A 204 14.55 -3.84 2.63
C ALA A 204 13.35 -3.27 3.39
N ALA A 205 12.49 -2.49 2.72
CA ALA A 205 11.25 -1.98 3.29
C ALA A 205 10.26 -3.10 3.61
N LYS A 206 10.09 -4.07 2.71
CA LYS A 206 9.25 -5.27 2.97
C LYS A 206 9.76 -6.04 4.18
N ASP A 207 11.07 -6.28 4.29
CA ASP A 207 11.65 -7.02 5.41
C ASP A 207 11.47 -6.26 6.73
N LYS A 208 11.80 -4.98 6.76
CA LYS A 208 11.63 -4.13 7.95
C LYS A 208 10.17 -4.01 8.39
N ALA A 209 9.22 -3.92 7.46
CA ALA A 209 7.80 -3.92 7.78
C ALA A 209 7.34 -5.25 8.41
N ASN A 210 7.88 -6.37 7.94
CA ASN A 210 7.62 -7.68 8.55
C ASN A 210 8.26 -7.83 9.93
N ASP A 211 9.41 -7.19 10.19
CA ASP A 211 9.99 -7.11 11.54
C ASP A 211 9.06 -6.35 12.49
N TYR A 212 8.45 -5.24 12.04
CA TYR A 212 7.45 -4.51 12.83
C TYR A 212 6.24 -5.38 13.19
N LEU A 213 5.78 -6.26 12.29
CA LEU A 213 4.68 -7.20 12.57
C LEU A 213 5.01 -8.24 13.66
N ASN A 214 6.29 -8.45 13.97
CA ASN A 214 6.75 -9.38 14.99
C ASN A 214 7.04 -8.72 16.34
N MET A 215 6.89 -7.39 16.43
CA MET A 215 7.09 -6.64 17.66
C MET A 215 6.07 -7.02 18.73
N GLN A 216 6.51 -6.97 19.98
CA GLN A 216 5.69 -7.14 21.18
C GLN A 216 5.65 -5.84 21.96
N ILE A 217 4.81 -4.89 21.51
CA ILE A 217 4.52 -3.67 22.25
C ILE A 217 3.34 -3.94 23.18
N ARG A 218 3.49 -3.61 24.46
CA ARG A 218 2.46 -3.82 25.49
C ARG A 218 2.17 -2.51 26.22
N TYR A 219 0.91 -2.12 26.33
CA TYR A 219 0.51 -1.12 27.29
C TYR A 219 0.35 -1.75 28.67
N ASP A 220 1.08 -1.24 29.66
CA ASP A 220 0.88 -1.56 31.07
C ASP A 220 -0.27 -0.73 31.61
N PHE A 221 -1.18 -1.30 32.40
CA PHE A 221 -2.24 -0.62 33.14
C PHE A 221 -2.28 -1.05 34.63
N GLY A 222 -1.14 -1.45 35.19
CA GLY A 222 -1.04 -1.92 36.58
C GLY A 222 -1.44 -3.39 36.70
N ASP A 223 -2.73 -3.64 36.93
CA ASP A 223 -3.27 -5.01 37.14
C ASP A 223 -3.41 -5.83 35.84
N ARG A 224 -3.20 -5.20 34.68
CA ARG A 224 -3.43 -5.77 33.36
C ARG A 224 -2.47 -5.18 32.33
N LYS A 225 -2.27 -5.91 31.24
CA LYS A 225 -1.49 -5.48 30.08
C LYS A 225 -2.29 -5.68 28.81
N GLU A 226 -2.14 -4.76 27.85
CA GLU A 226 -2.70 -4.88 26.50
C GLU A 226 -1.57 -5.11 25.51
N LEU A 227 -1.57 -6.25 24.79
CA LEU A 227 -0.69 -6.44 23.64
C LEU A 227 -1.27 -5.68 22.44
N ILE A 228 -0.42 -4.95 21.72
CA ILE A 228 -0.74 -4.53 20.36
C ILE A 228 -0.53 -5.73 19.45
N GLU A 229 -1.64 -6.37 19.06
CA GLU A 229 -1.62 -7.58 18.24
C GLU A 229 -1.10 -7.30 16.82
N ARG A 230 -0.56 -8.33 16.16
CA ARG A 230 -0.12 -8.26 14.76
C ARG A 230 -1.20 -7.74 13.82
N SER A 231 -2.45 -8.15 14.06
CA SER A 231 -3.62 -7.71 13.28
C SER A 231 -3.91 -6.22 13.39
N VAL A 232 -3.44 -5.57 14.46
CA VAL A 232 -3.52 -4.12 14.66
C VAL A 232 -2.28 -3.45 14.05
N LEU A 233 -1.08 -4.00 14.30
CA LEU A 233 0.17 -3.46 13.75
C LEU A 233 0.18 -3.40 12.23
N LYS A 234 -0.36 -4.41 11.55
CA LYS A 234 -0.44 -4.41 10.08
C LYS A 234 -1.23 -3.23 9.53
N ASP A 235 -2.26 -2.78 10.25
CA ASP A 235 -3.14 -1.71 9.80
C ASP A 235 -2.49 -0.34 10.03
N PHE A 236 -1.42 -0.26 10.82
CA PHE A 236 -0.63 0.95 11.02
C PHE A 236 0.39 1.17 9.92
N ILE A 237 0.78 0.13 9.18
CA ILE A 237 1.91 0.19 8.25
C ILE A 237 1.38 0.41 6.82
N THR A 238 1.84 1.49 6.19
CA THR A 238 1.59 1.83 4.79
C THR A 238 2.92 2.11 4.07
N PHE A 239 2.87 2.30 2.76
CA PHE A 239 4.07 2.50 1.94
C PHE A 239 3.87 3.65 0.95
N GLU A 240 4.88 4.50 0.84
CA GLU A 240 5.01 5.52 -0.21
C GLU A 240 6.23 5.16 -1.07
N GLY A 241 5.99 4.46 -2.18
CA GLY A 241 7.06 3.85 -2.97
C GLY A 241 7.83 2.79 -2.17
N THR A 242 9.08 3.11 -1.81
CA THR A 242 9.95 2.24 -1.00
C THR A 242 10.04 2.68 0.47
N GLU A 243 9.36 3.75 0.88
CA GLU A 243 9.38 4.24 2.25
C GLU A 243 8.24 3.64 3.08
N ILE A 244 8.57 3.15 4.29
CA ILE A 244 7.58 2.71 5.27
C ILE A 244 7.01 3.94 5.97
N VAL A 245 5.69 4.07 5.97
CA VAL A 245 4.96 5.10 6.69
C VAL A 245 4.10 4.43 7.77
N ILE A 246 4.10 5.01 8.97
CA ILE A 246 3.17 4.60 10.03
C ILE A 246 1.97 5.54 9.98
N ASP A 247 0.80 5.03 9.59
CA ASP A 247 -0.43 5.79 9.39
C ASP A 247 -0.96 6.34 10.74
N PRO A 248 -0.87 7.67 10.98
CA PRO A 248 -1.26 8.26 12.24
C PRO A 248 -2.76 8.19 12.50
N GLU A 249 -3.61 8.15 11.47
CA GLU A 249 -5.06 8.03 11.65
C GLU A 249 -5.44 6.63 12.10
N LYS A 250 -4.75 5.59 11.63
CA LYS A 250 -4.95 4.21 12.10
C LYS A 250 -4.50 4.05 13.55
N VAL A 251 -3.35 4.62 13.92
CA VAL A 251 -2.87 4.63 15.31
C VAL A 251 -3.85 5.39 16.22
N LYS A 252 -4.38 6.52 15.76
CA LYS A 252 -5.38 7.32 16.49
C LYS A 252 -6.69 6.58 16.73
N ILE A 253 -7.16 5.79 15.76
CA ILE A 253 -8.33 4.92 15.95
C ILE A 253 -8.06 3.91 17.07
N TYR A 254 -6.91 3.22 17.03
CA TYR A 254 -6.53 2.28 18.08
C TYR A 254 -6.42 2.94 19.46
N VAL A 255 -5.73 4.08 19.58
CA VAL A 255 -5.60 4.81 20.86
C VAL A 255 -6.96 5.27 21.40
N ARG A 256 -7.91 5.62 20.52
CA ARG A 256 -9.28 5.94 20.93
C ARG A 256 -9.99 4.72 21.53
N GLU A 257 -9.86 3.54 20.93
CA GLU A 257 -10.43 2.31 21.45
C GLU A 257 -9.77 1.89 22.78
N LEU A 258 -8.45 2.03 22.85
CA LEU A 258 -7.67 1.83 24.08
C LEU A 258 -8.17 2.73 25.21
N ALA A 259 -8.38 4.01 24.93
CA ALA A 259 -8.94 4.98 25.87
C ALA A 259 -10.37 4.61 26.30
N LEU A 260 -11.24 4.22 25.37
CA LEU A 260 -12.61 3.78 25.70
C LEU A 260 -12.62 2.55 26.62
N LYS A 261 -11.67 1.65 26.44
CA LYS A 261 -11.52 0.41 27.22
C LYS A 261 -10.95 0.68 28.62
N TYR A 262 -10.02 1.61 28.75
CA TYR A 262 -9.19 1.74 29.95
C TYR A 262 -9.29 3.05 30.71
N ASP A 263 -9.90 4.09 30.15
CA ASP A 263 -10.19 5.33 30.89
C ASP A 263 -11.17 5.04 32.02
N THR A 264 -10.82 5.49 33.22
CA THR A 264 -11.65 5.39 34.43
C THR A 264 -12.25 6.75 34.82
N PHE A 265 -11.77 7.84 34.23
CA PHE A 265 -12.34 9.17 34.42
C PHE A 265 -13.84 9.18 34.10
N GLY A 266 -14.65 9.62 35.06
CA GLY A 266 -16.11 9.66 34.92
C GLY A 266 -16.81 8.30 34.86
N LYS A 267 -16.10 7.19 35.09
CA LYS A 267 -16.68 5.83 35.11
C LYS A 267 -17.15 5.43 36.51
N ASN A 268 -18.13 4.55 36.53
CA ASN A 268 -18.70 3.99 37.75
C ASN A 268 -17.75 2.97 38.39
N ARG A 269 -17.70 2.94 39.72
CA ARG A 269 -16.87 1.99 40.48
C ARG A 269 -17.67 1.33 41.58
N ARG A 270 -17.36 0.07 41.88
CA ARG A 270 -17.85 -0.56 43.09
C ARG A 270 -17.03 -0.06 44.28
N PHE A 271 -17.73 0.42 45.30
CA PHE A 271 -17.11 0.95 46.52
C PHE A 271 -17.76 0.32 47.74
N LYS A 272 -16.95 -0.12 48.71
CA LYS A 272 -17.43 -0.62 50.00
C LYS A 272 -17.38 0.53 51.00
N THR A 273 -18.55 0.99 51.44
CA THR A 273 -18.68 2.10 52.38
C THR A 273 -18.16 1.73 53.77
N SER A 274 -17.93 2.73 54.60
CA SER A 274 -17.58 2.54 56.01
C SER A 274 -18.62 1.74 56.80
N LYS A 275 -19.88 1.73 56.34
CA LYS A 275 -20.96 0.90 56.91
C LYS A 275 -21.00 -0.53 56.37
N GLY A 276 -20.07 -0.91 55.49
CA GLY A 276 -19.96 -2.22 54.90
C GLY A 276 -20.88 -2.48 53.70
N GLN A 277 -21.66 -1.48 53.27
CA GLN A 277 -22.51 -1.59 52.09
C GLN A 277 -21.66 -1.48 50.82
N ILE A 278 -22.01 -2.23 49.78
CA ILE A 278 -21.36 -2.10 48.48
C ILE A 278 -22.27 -1.27 47.59
N ILE A 279 -21.78 -0.09 47.21
CA ILE A 279 -22.45 0.84 46.30
C ILE A 279 -21.74 0.90 44.96
N THR A 280 -22.41 1.47 43.97
CA THR A 280 -21.83 1.84 42.68
C THR A 280 -21.77 3.36 42.63
N THR A 281 -20.57 3.92 42.62
CA THR A 281 -20.37 5.36 42.42
C THR A 281 -20.76 5.75 41.00
N ASN A 282 -21.21 6.98 40.79
CA ASN A 282 -21.62 7.48 39.49
C ASN A 282 -20.90 8.78 39.14
N GLY A 283 -20.17 8.80 38.02
CA GLY A 283 -19.51 10.00 37.50
C GLY A 283 -18.42 10.58 38.41
N GLY A 284 -18.24 11.90 38.30
CA GLY A 284 -17.16 12.65 38.93
C GLY A 284 -15.94 12.84 38.01
N SER A 285 -14.96 13.61 38.48
CA SER A 285 -13.75 13.98 37.73
C SER A 285 -12.50 13.20 38.13
N TYR A 286 -12.65 12.12 38.89
CA TYR A 286 -11.53 11.26 39.28
C TYR A 286 -11.34 10.09 38.31
N GLY A 287 -10.10 9.87 37.91
CA GLY A 287 -9.68 8.70 37.17
C GLY A 287 -8.54 8.98 36.19
N TRP A 288 -8.13 7.93 35.52
CA TRP A 288 -7.22 7.97 34.39
C TRP A 288 -7.98 8.41 33.14
N LEU A 289 -7.42 9.40 32.45
CA LEU A 289 -7.88 9.84 31.13
C LEU A 289 -6.67 9.89 30.19
N ILE A 290 -6.62 9.01 29.19
CA ILE A 290 -5.54 8.96 28.22
C ILE A 290 -5.53 10.25 27.39
N HIS A 291 -4.36 10.88 27.32
CA HIS A 291 -4.08 11.96 26.39
C HIS A 291 -3.85 11.39 24.98
N ARG A 292 -4.93 11.33 24.20
CA ARG A 292 -4.96 10.63 22.92
C ARG A 292 -3.88 11.09 21.93
N GLY A 293 -3.72 12.40 21.72
CA GLY A 293 -2.73 12.94 20.76
C GLY A 293 -1.31 12.52 21.11
N GLN A 294 -0.82 12.94 22.28
CA GLN A 294 0.51 12.56 22.77
C GLN A 294 0.74 11.03 22.82
N THR A 295 -0.29 10.23 23.13
CA THR A 295 -0.17 8.76 23.11
C THR A 295 -0.03 8.20 21.70
N VAL A 296 -0.67 8.81 20.70
CA VAL A 296 -0.46 8.47 19.28
C VAL A 296 0.98 8.76 18.87
N ASP A 297 1.47 9.97 19.15
CA ASP A 297 2.83 10.39 18.81
C ASP A 297 3.87 9.44 19.43
N ALA A 298 3.74 9.15 20.73
CA ALA A 298 4.62 8.24 21.44
C ALA A 298 4.57 6.80 20.89
N LEU A 299 3.39 6.30 20.52
CA LEU A 299 3.27 4.96 19.94
C LEU A 299 3.93 4.86 18.57
N ILE A 300 3.79 5.88 17.72
CA ILE A 300 4.47 5.94 16.42
C ILE A 300 5.98 5.90 16.60
N GLU A 301 6.52 6.72 17.52
CA GLU A 301 7.95 6.71 17.85
C GLU A 301 8.42 5.32 18.30
N HIS A 302 7.67 4.67 19.19
CA HIS A 302 8.00 3.31 19.65
C HIS A 302 8.01 2.27 18.52
N ILE A 303 7.06 2.33 17.60
CA ILE A 303 7.02 1.43 16.44
C ILE A 303 8.25 1.68 15.54
N GLN A 304 8.59 2.94 15.29
CA GLN A 304 9.72 3.31 14.43
C GLN A 304 11.09 2.90 14.99
N VAL A 305 11.22 2.82 16.33
CA VAL A 305 12.42 2.26 16.99
C VAL A 305 12.59 0.77 16.67
N GLY A 306 11.50 0.03 16.48
CA GLY A 306 11.56 -1.38 16.09
C GLY A 306 11.91 -2.36 17.21
N GLU A 307 11.74 -1.96 18.48
CA GLU A 307 12.02 -2.80 19.65
C GLU A 307 10.77 -3.21 20.44
N ASN A 308 10.84 -4.38 21.08
CA ASN A 308 9.81 -4.82 22.01
C ASN A 308 9.80 -3.91 23.25
N ALA A 309 8.62 -3.46 23.67
CA ALA A 309 8.50 -2.53 24.79
C ALA A 309 7.25 -2.79 25.63
N THR A 310 7.36 -2.53 26.92
CA THR A 310 6.19 -2.32 27.78
C THR A 310 6.15 -0.84 28.13
N ILE A 311 5.08 -0.15 27.71
CA ILE A 311 4.94 1.30 27.76
C ILE A 311 3.67 1.69 28.52
N GLU A 312 3.60 2.93 28.98
CA GLU A 312 2.39 3.51 29.55
C GLU A 312 1.78 4.50 28.56
N PRO A 313 0.44 4.65 28.52
CA PRO A 313 -0.17 5.77 27.82
C PRO A 313 0.25 7.09 28.48
N ILE A 314 0.22 8.16 27.70
CA ILE A 314 0.34 9.51 28.25
C ILE A 314 -1.05 9.93 28.74
N TYR A 315 -1.13 10.57 29.91
CA TYR A 315 -2.39 10.83 30.61
C TYR A 315 -2.65 12.32 30.79
N SER A 316 -3.88 12.76 30.49
CA SER A 316 -4.39 14.10 30.81
C SER A 316 -4.82 14.21 32.27
N TYR A 317 -5.36 13.12 32.83
CA TYR A 317 -5.69 13.00 34.24
C TYR A 317 -5.14 11.69 34.79
N LYS A 318 -4.65 11.74 36.02
CA LYS A 318 -4.06 10.61 36.73
C LYS A 318 -4.84 10.35 38.01
N ALA A 319 -5.07 9.07 38.31
CA ALA A 319 -5.57 8.62 39.61
C ALA A 319 -4.42 8.04 40.45
N LEU A 320 -4.74 7.54 41.65
CA LEU A 320 -3.76 7.08 42.62
C LEU A 320 -3.06 5.78 42.20
N ILE A 321 -3.81 4.81 41.68
CA ILE A 321 -3.31 3.51 41.21
C ILE A 321 -3.95 3.17 39.86
N ARG A 322 -3.30 2.35 39.04
CA ARG A 322 -3.74 2.05 37.65
C ARG A 322 -4.68 0.85 37.52
N ASP A 323 -4.92 0.17 38.63
CA ASP A 323 -5.86 -0.94 38.74
C ASP A 323 -7.26 -0.56 38.21
N SER A 324 -8.03 -1.58 37.83
CA SER A 324 -9.42 -1.42 37.39
C SER A 324 -10.31 -0.65 38.38
N ASN A 325 -9.99 -0.72 39.69
CA ASN A 325 -10.53 0.18 40.71
C ASN A 325 -9.42 1.08 41.26
N ASP A 326 -9.33 2.28 40.71
CA ASP A 326 -8.25 3.25 40.94
C ASP A 326 -8.40 4.13 42.20
N ILE A 327 -9.38 3.86 43.06
CA ILE A 327 -9.57 4.58 44.35
C ILE A 327 -8.44 4.23 45.34
N GLY A 328 -8.00 2.97 45.34
CA GLY A 328 -7.01 2.47 46.29
C GLY A 328 -7.50 2.47 47.74
N ASN A 329 -6.55 2.53 48.69
CA ASN A 329 -6.82 2.35 50.13
C ASN A 329 -6.69 3.66 50.94
N SER A 330 -6.45 4.79 50.28
CA SER A 330 -6.35 6.11 50.92
C SER A 330 -7.33 7.05 50.24
N TYR A 331 -8.40 7.43 50.95
CA TYR A 331 -9.52 8.17 50.38
C TYR A 331 -10.31 8.93 51.44
N VAL A 332 -11.11 9.89 50.99
CA VAL A 332 -12.17 10.55 51.76
C VAL A 332 -13.51 9.97 51.33
N GLU A 333 -14.33 9.53 52.26
CA GLU A 333 -15.71 9.10 52.02
C GLU A 333 -16.65 10.12 52.66
N ILE A 334 -17.59 10.65 51.88
CA ILE A 334 -18.67 11.54 52.31
C ILE A 334 -19.98 10.79 52.09
N ASP A 335 -20.61 10.41 53.19
CA ASP A 335 -21.93 9.78 53.22
C ASP A 335 -22.99 10.89 53.41
N LEU A 336 -23.67 11.26 52.32
CA LEU A 336 -24.67 12.33 52.33
C LEU A 336 -25.92 11.93 53.12
N LYS A 337 -26.28 10.64 53.13
CA LYS A 337 -27.46 10.17 53.85
C LYS A 337 -27.27 10.27 55.37
N GLU A 338 -26.06 9.95 55.82
CA GLU A 338 -25.74 9.88 57.24
C GLU A 338 -25.04 11.14 57.75
N GLN A 339 -24.73 12.08 56.84
CA GLN A 339 -24.01 13.32 57.11
C GLN A 339 -22.70 13.06 57.85
N MET A 340 -21.90 12.14 57.32
CA MET A 340 -20.61 11.74 57.89
C MET A 340 -19.48 11.87 56.87
N VAL A 341 -18.31 12.25 57.36
CA VAL A 341 -17.04 12.19 56.62
C VAL A 341 -16.11 11.20 57.29
N TYR A 342 -15.55 10.29 56.50
CA TYR A 342 -14.53 9.34 56.90
C TYR A 342 -13.25 9.58 56.09
N VAL A 343 -12.09 9.52 56.74
CA VAL A 343 -10.79 9.58 56.06
C VAL A 343 -10.03 8.30 56.35
N TYR A 344 -9.71 7.57 55.29
CA TYR A 344 -8.87 6.37 55.35
C TYR A 344 -7.48 6.68 54.82
N ILE A 345 -6.46 6.20 55.51
CA ILE A 345 -5.07 6.22 55.06
C ILE A 345 -4.55 4.79 55.12
N ASN A 346 -4.17 4.23 53.98
CA ASN A 346 -3.66 2.86 53.84
C ASN A 346 -4.60 1.82 54.46
N GLY A 347 -5.91 1.98 54.24
CA GLY A 347 -6.96 1.08 54.73
C GLY A 347 -7.34 1.26 56.19
N GLN A 348 -6.71 2.20 56.90
CA GLN A 348 -7.02 2.50 58.30
C GLN A 348 -7.85 3.76 58.42
N LEU A 349 -8.97 3.69 59.13
CA LEU A 349 -9.79 4.86 59.47
C LEU A 349 -9.01 5.79 60.40
N LYS A 350 -8.79 7.04 59.97
CA LYS A 350 -8.07 8.08 60.72
C LYS A 350 -8.97 9.17 61.27
N VAL A 351 -10.00 9.53 60.52
CA VAL A 351 -11.00 10.53 60.95
C VAL A 351 -12.39 9.98 60.66
N SER A 352 -13.30 10.16 61.60
CA SER A 352 -14.75 10.00 61.42
C SER A 352 -15.42 11.19 62.11
N THR A 353 -16.21 11.97 61.37
CA THR A 353 -16.85 13.18 61.88
C THR A 353 -18.20 13.40 61.24
N GLN A 354 -19.13 13.97 62.00
CA GLN A 354 -20.34 14.57 61.43
C GLN A 354 -19.97 15.77 60.55
N THR A 355 -20.83 16.06 59.59
CA THR A 355 -20.72 17.19 58.64
C THR A 355 -22.08 17.81 58.37
N VAL A 356 -22.12 18.97 57.71
CA VAL A 356 -23.32 19.48 57.05
C VAL A 356 -23.01 19.71 55.58
N THR A 357 -23.69 18.99 54.69
CA THR A 357 -23.48 19.09 53.24
C THR A 357 -24.41 20.15 52.62
N GLY A 358 -24.41 20.22 51.30
CA GLY A 358 -25.21 21.14 50.51
C GLY A 358 -26.72 21.07 50.77
N ASN A 359 -27.38 22.22 50.69
CA ASN A 359 -28.79 22.41 51.00
C ASN A 359 -29.71 21.82 49.92
N VAL A 360 -30.44 20.76 50.23
CA VAL A 360 -31.31 20.09 49.24
C VAL A 360 -32.51 20.97 48.86
N SER A 361 -33.19 21.57 49.82
CA SER A 361 -34.38 22.42 49.57
C SER A 361 -34.07 23.66 48.73
N LYS A 362 -32.84 24.17 48.77
CA LYS A 362 -32.38 25.30 47.95
C LYS A 362 -31.79 24.88 46.60
N GLY A 363 -31.79 23.58 46.28
CA GLY A 363 -31.19 23.06 45.04
C GLY A 363 -29.66 23.03 45.05
N ASN A 364 -29.04 23.19 46.21
CA ASN A 364 -27.59 23.23 46.40
C ASN A 364 -27.03 21.90 46.94
N ALA A 365 -27.69 20.78 46.66
CA ALA A 365 -27.25 19.46 47.11
C ALA A 365 -25.82 19.17 46.65
N THR A 366 -24.98 18.64 47.54
CA THR A 366 -23.61 18.25 47.19
C THR A 366 -23.67 17.15 46.12
N PRO A 367 -23.04 17.34 44.93
CA PRO A 367 -23.09 16.35 43.86
C PRO A 367 -22.41 15.04 44.25
N THR A 368 -23.06 13.92 43.97
CA THR A 368 -22.46 12.58 44.11
C THR A 368 -21.42 12.33 43.02
N GLY A 369 -20.44 11.47 43.32
CA GLY A 369 -19.39 11.09 42.38
C GLY A 369 -18.06 10.82 43.04
N VAL A 370 -17.05 10.52 42.22
CA VAL A 370 -15.66 10.37 42.68
C VAL A 370 -14.83 11.53 42.14
N TYR A 371 -14.17 12.25 43.03
CA TYR A 371 -13.46 13.47 42.72
C TYR A 371 -12.03 13.44 43.31
N PRO A 372 -11.03 14.05 42.68
CA PRO A 372 -9.75 14.27 43.35
C PRO A 372 -9.85 15.48 44.30
N ILE A 373 -9.13 15.46 45.42
CA ILE A 373 -8.74 16.71 46.08
C ILE A 373 -7.90 17.51 45.07
N ASN A 374 -8.36 18.69 44.66
CA ASN A 374 -7.68 19.47 43.62
C ASN A 374 -6.40 20.10 44.16
N TYR A 375 -6.52 20.76 45.31
CA TYR A 375 -5.44 21.38 46.04
C TYR A 375 -5.86 21.56 47.50
N LYS A 376 -5.02 22.21 48.29
CA LYS A 376 -5.31 22.56 49.68
C LYS A 376 -4.80 23.96 49.97
N GLU A 377 -5.58 24.73 50.71
CA GLU A 377 -5.26 26.13 51.01
C GLU A 377 -5.61 26.47 52.46
N ARG A 378 -4.78 27.29 53.11
CA ARG A 378 -5.06 27.83 54.45
C ARG A 378 -5.58 29.25 54.34
N ASN A 379 -6.48 29.62 55.25
CA ASN A 379 -7.01 30.99 55.38
C ASN A 379 -7.60 31.51 54.06
N ALA A 380 -8.36 30.67 53.36
CA ALA A 380 -9.00 31.01 52.10
C ALA A 380 -10.26 31.86 52.34
N ILE A 381 -10.65 32.65 51.35
CA ILE A 381 -11.93 33.36 51.34
C ILE A 381 -12.79 32.74 50.25
N LEU A 382 -13.84 32.01 50.63
CA LEU A 382 -14.76 31.37 49.70
C LEU A 382 -15.81 32.38 49.26
N THR A 383 -15.86 32.70 47.97
CA THR A 383 -16.81 33.67 47.41
C THR A 383 -17.85 32.99 46.54
N GLY A 384 -19.13 33.22 46.82
CA GLY A 384 -20.24 32.91 45.91
C GLY A 384 -20.94 34.18 45.42
N GLU A 385 -22.11 34.02 44.80
CA GLU A 385 -22.86 35.13 44.19
C GLU A 385 -23.16 36.26 45.19
N ASP A 386 -23.56 35.92 46.41
CA ASP A 386 -23.97 36.88 47.45
C ASP A 386 -23.20 36.72 48.79
N TYR A 387 -22.09 35.97 48.83
CA TYR A 387 -21.36 35.72 50.08
C TYR A 387 -19.84 35.67 49.92
N ALA A 388 -19.14 36.00 51.01
CA ALA A 388 -17.72 35.75 51.20
C ALA A 388 -17.52 35.16 52.60
N SER A 389 -16.98 33.94 52.70
CA SER A 389 -16.76 33.25 53.97
C SER A 389 -15.26 32.94 54.16
N PRO A 390 -14.59 33.53 55.16
CA PRO A 390 -13.23 33.14 55.50
C PRO A 390 -13.24 31.74 56.13
N VAL A 391 -12.34 30.87 55.68
CA VAL A 391 -12.16 29.51 56.19
C VAL A 391 -10.69 29.25 56.45
N ASN A 392 -10.36 28.56 57.56
CA ASN A 392 -8.97 28.27 57.91
C ASN A 392 -8.38 27.13 57.06
N TYR A 393 -9.23 26.20 56.61
CA TYR A 393 -8.83 24.98 55.91
C TYR A 393 -9.71 24.75 54.69
N TRP A 394 -9.18 24.94 53.49
CA TRP A 394 -9.90 24.71 52.24
C TRP A 394 -9.34 23.51 51.48
N MET A 395 -10.23 22.58 51.12
CA MET A 395 -9.92 21.32 50.43
C MET A 395 -10.94 21.10 49.28
N PRO A 396 -10.81 21.83 48.16
CA PRO A 396 -11.69 21.69 47.00
C PRO A 396 -11.55 20.33 46.34
N PHE A 397 -12.68 19.75 45.91
CA PHE A 397 -12.68 18.51 45.13
C PHE A 397 -13.52 18.60 43.86
N ASN A 398 -14.52 19.47 43.78
CA ASN A 398 -15.38 19.59 42.61
C ASN A 398 -15.73 21.05 42.31
N LYS A 399 -15.02 21.67 41.36
CA LYS A 399 -15.18 23.11 41.06
C LYS A 399 -15.03 23.93 42.36
N ASP A 400 -16.05 24.71 42.72
CA ASP A 400 -16.10 25.53 43.94
C ASP A 400 -16.65 24.78 45.16
N ILE A 401 -16.79 23.45 45.07
CA ILE A 401 -17.22 22.59 46.17
C ILE A 401 -16.00 21.90 46.79
N GLY A 402 -15.92 21.97 48.12
CA GLY A 402 -14.85 21.36 48.89
C GLY A 402 -15.21 21.13 50.34
N LEU A 403 -14.27 20.54 51.07
CA LEU A 403 -14.35 20.41 52.52
C LEU A 403 -13.71 21.64 53.18
N HIS A 404 -14.37 22.21 54.20
CA HIS A 404 -13.80 23.28 55.00
C HIS A 404 -14.37 23.34 56.41
N ASP A 405 -13.68 24.06 57.30
CA ASP A 405 -14.20 24.41 58.62
C ASP A 405 -15.40 25.34 58.53
N ALA A 406 -16.37 25.13 59.41
CA ALA A 406 -17.54 25.99 59.57
C ALA A 406 -17.67 26.40 61.05
N ASP A 407 -16.87 27.37 61.47
CA ASP A 407 -16.86 27.89 62.84
C ASP A 407 -18.15 28.62 63.23
N TRP A 408 -18.96 29.02 62.25
CA TRP A 408 -20.28 29.60 62.44
C TRP A 408 -21.38 28.58 62.80
N ARG A 409 -21.09 27.27 62.78
CA ARG A 409 -22.07 26.22 63.09
C ARG A 409 -21.86 25.63 64.49
N ASP A 410 -22.94 25.61 65.27
CA ASP A 410 -22.96 24.98 66.59
C ASP A 410 -23.29 23.48 66.54
N SER A 411 -23.85 22.98 65.44
CA SER A 411 -24.24 21.57 65.26
C SER A 411 -23.99 21.06 63.84
N PHE A 412 -23.76 19.74 63.75
CA PHE A 412 -23.42 19.01 62.53
C PHE A 412 -24.18 17.68 62.49
N GLY A 413 -24.46 17.16 61.29
CA GLY A 413 -25.13 15.87 61.10
C GLY A 413 -26.64 15.95 60.89
N GLU A 414 -27.31 14.82 61.12
CA GLU A 414 -28.77 14.65 61.07
C GLU A 414 -29.37 15.16 59.74
N ASN A 415 -30.51 15.86 59.81
CA ASN A 415 -31.24 16.36 58.65
C ASN A 415 -30.98 17.86 58.38
N ILE A 416 -29.94 18.44 58.97
CA ILE A 416 -29.64 19.89 58.83
C ILE A 416 -29.47 20.27 57.35
N PHE A 417 -28.83 19.40 56.57
CA PHE A 417 -28.60 19.59 55.14
C PHE A 417 -29.89 19.72 54.31
N GLU A 418 -31.05 19.29 54.80
CA GLU A 418 -32.31 19.39 54.05
C GLU A 418 -32.75 20.85 53.86
N THR A 419 -32.61 21.67 54.91
CA THR A 419 -33.17 23.03 54.97
C THR A 419 -32.16 24.12 55.33
N ASP A 420 -31.07 23.77 56.00
CA ASP A 420 -30.01 24.69 56.44
C ASP A 420 -28.61 24.23 55.98
N GLY A 421 -28.54 23.44 54.91
CA GLY A 421 -27.26 23.02 54.32
C GLY A 421 -26.43 24.16 53.74
N SER A 422 -25.20 23.82 53.31
CA SER A 422 -24.29 24.75 52.63
C SER A 422 -24.74 25.06 51.18
N ASN A 423 -23.93 25.83 50.44
CA ASN A 423 -24.10 26.03 48.99
C ASN A 423 -23.47 24.90 48.14
N GLY A 424 -23.24 23.73 48.72
CA GLY A 424 -22.67 22.54 48.07
C GLY A 424 -21.45 21.99 48.81
N CYS A 425 -20.71 22.84 49.52
CA CYS A 425 -19.55 22.46 50.33
C CYS A 425 -19.88 21.51 51.49
N VAL A 426 -18.84 20.87 52.02
CA VAL A 426 -18.91 19.95 53.15
C VAL A 426 -18.39 20.67 54.38
N ASN A 427 -19.32 21.17 55.21
CA ASN A 427 -19.01 21.95 56.40
C ASN A 427 -18.59 21.02 57.55
N LEU A 428 -17.38 21.22 58.07
CA LEU A 428 -16.78 20.38 59.10
C LEU A 428 -16.60 21.13 60.43
N PRO A 429 -16.66 20.44 61.58
CA PRO A 429 -16.20 20.99 62.85
C PRO A 429 -14.74 21.46 62.71
N PRO A 430 -14.36 22.67 63.18
CA PRO A 430 -13.04 23.25 62.89
C PRO A 430 -11.84 22.35 63.24
N ASN A 431 -11.89 21.66 64.38
CA ASN A 431 -10.83 20.72 64.78
C ASN A 431 -10.72 19.52 63.83
N ASN A 432 -11.85 19.01 63.33
CA ASN A 432 -11.85 17.89 62.39
C ASN A 432 -11.47 18.34 60.99
N ALA A 433 -11.86 19.54 60.57
CA ALA A 433 -11.37 20.15 59.33
C ALA A 433 -9.83 20.25 59.32
N LYS A 434 -9.23 20.69 60.44
CA LYS A 434 -7.77 20.67 60.62
C LYS A 434 -7.19 19.26 60.48
N ASN A 435 -7.75 18.27 61.17
CA ASN A 435 -7.24 16.90 61.14
C ASN A 435 -7.33 16.30 59.73
N ILE A 436 -8.44 16.52 59.02
CA ILE A 436 -8.62 16.09 57.63
C ILE A 436 -7.61 16.82 56.74
N PHE A 437 -7.48 18.13 56.91
CA PHE A 437 -6.49 18.92 56.17
C PHE A 437 -5.09 18.38 56.39
N ASP A 438 -4.68 17.98 57.58
CA ASP A 438 -3.32 17.48 57.79
C ASP A 438 -3.07 16.09 57.13
N LEU A 439 -4.14 15.34 56.79
CA LEU A 439 -4.05 13.99 56.21
C LEU A 439 -4.25 13.94 54.69
N VAL A 440 -5.15 14.76 54.13
CA VAL A 440 -5.46 14.71 52.70
C VAL A 440 -4.38 15.38 51.85
N TYR A 441 -4.30 15.02 50.57
CA TYR A 441 -3.31 15.55 49.62
C TYR A 441 -3.93 15.72 48.22
N PRO A 442 -3.39 16.62 47.37
CA PRO A 442 -3.85 16.76 46.00
C PRO A 442 -3.83 15.43 45.23
N GLY A 443 -4.92 15.10 44.55
CA GLY A 443 -5.13 13.83 43.85
C GLY A 443 -5.73 12.72 44.72
N MET A 444 -5.87 12.89 46.04
CA MET A 444 -6.56 11.91 46.88
C MET A 444 -8.03 11.78 46.48
N PRO A 445 -8.57 10.56 46.28
CA PRO A 445 -9.97 10.37 45.91
C PRO A 445 -10.93 10.74 47.04
N VAL A 446 -12.00 11.42 46.66
CA VAL A 446 -13.14 11.81 47.48
C VAL A 446 -14.38 11.15 46.88
N ILE A 447 -15.00 10.25 47.63
CA ILE A 447 -16.19 9.50 47.24
C ILE A 447 -17.38 10.16 47.92
N VAL A 448 -18.29 10.74 47.13
CA VAL A 448 -19.53 11.34 47.63
C VAL A 448 -20.71 10.46 47.21
N HIS A 449 -21.48 9.97 48.18
CA HIS A 449 -22.60 9.05 47.94
C HIS A 449 -23.86 9.36 48.75
#